data_AF-A0A817L2G7-F1
#
_entry.id   AF-A0A817L2G7-F1
#
_cell.length_a   1.000
_cell.length_b   1.000
_cell.length_c   1.000
_cell.angle_alpha   90.00
_cell.angle_beta   90.00
_cell.angle_gamma   90.00
#
_symmetry.space_group_name_H-M   'P 1'
#
loop_
_entity.id
_entity.type
_entity.pdbx_description
1 polymer ?
#
loop_
_entity_poly.entity_id
_entity_poly.type
_entity_poly.pdbx_seq_one_letter_code
_entity_poly.pdbx_strand_id
1 'polypeptide(L)'
;MFIYSINLSENNLTDGIFDQLGKLCLDQLKSLNLSRNKFTSNGIRKLFEQKMMNNLLVLDLTGNTDIDYVTLTFIRTRHPNLIVYH
;
A
#
# COMPACT_ATOMS: atom_id res chain seq x y z
N MET A 1 -17.55 8.54 11.53
CA MET A 1 -16.14 8.09 11.53
C MET A 1 -15.45 8.81 10.38
N PHE A 2 -14.45 9.66 10.65
CA PHE A 2 -13.69 10.29 9.58
C PHE A 2 -12.82 9.24 8.89
N ILE A 3 -12.97 9.09 7.58
CA ILE A 3 -12.12 8.20 6.79
C ILE A 3 -10.93 9.03 6.34
N TYR A 4 -9.78 8.88 7.00
CA TYR A 4 -8.54 9.44 6.50
C TYR A 4 -8.10 8.63 5.29
N SER A 5 -8.11 9.28 4.13
CA SER A 5 -7.77 8.67 2.84
C SER A 5 -6.68 9.48 2.17
N ILE A 6 -5.70 8.79 1.59
CA ILE A 6 -4.66 9.39 0.77
C ILE A 6 -4.79 8.81 -0.63
N ASN A 7 -4.86 9.68 -1.64
CA ASN A 7 -4.82 9.28 -3.04
C ASN A 7 -3.51 9.74 -3.68
N LEU A 8 -2.70 8.78 -4.12
CA LEU A 8 -1.45 8.97 -4.85
C LEU A 8 -1.49 8.28 -6.22
N SER A 9 -2.67 7.97 -6.75
CA SER A 9 -2.81 7.33 -8.06
C SER A 9 -2.20 8.17 -9.17
N GLU A 10 -1.65 7.53 -10.20
CA GLU A 10 -1.20 8.21 -11.45
C GLU A 10 -0.09 9.25 -11.25
N ASN A 11 0.91 8.96 -10.41
CA ASN A 11 2.00 9.89 -10.07
C ASN A 11 3.40 9.44 -10.51
N ASN A 12 3.54 8.37 -11.30
CA ASN A 12 4.84 7.77 -11.67
C ASN A 12 5.73 7.42 -10.46
N LEU A 13 5.13 7.17 -9.30
CA LEU A 13 5.86 6.87 -8.07
C LEU A 13 6.52 5.49 -8.17
N THR A 14 7.65 5.35 -7.49
CA THR A 14 8.43 4.11 -7.39
C THR A 14 8.64 3.78 -5.91
N ASP A 15 9.21 2.60 -5.64
CA ASP A 15 9.43 2.09 -4.28
C ASP A 15 10.23 3.01 -3.35
N GLY A 16 10.97 3.99 -3.91
CA GLY A 16 11.75 4.96 -3.15
C GLY A 16 10.92 5.82 -2.19
N ILE A 17 9.61 5.95 -2.41
CA ILE A 17 8.74 6.74 -1.52
C ILE A 17 8.47 6.04 -0.18
N PHE A 18 8.61 4.71 -0.11
CA PHE A 18 8.16 3.95 1.07
C PHE A 18 8.98 4.28 2.32
N ASP A 19 10.25 4.64 2.15
CA ASP A 19 11.09 5.10 3.27
C ASP A 19 10.67 6.49 3.79
N GLN A 20 10.02 7.29 2.95
CA GLN A 20 9.47 8.60 3.34
C GLN A 20 8.08 8.45 3.95
N LEU A 21 7.22 7.61 3.35
CA LEU A 21 5.92 7.27 3.90
C LEU A 21 6.04 6.60 5.27
N GLY A 22 7.04 5.76 5.48
CA GLY A 22 7.31 5.16 6.79
C GLY A 22 7.75 6.16 7.86
N LYS A 23 8.16 7.38 7.49
CA LYS A 23 8.42 8.44 8.48
C LYS A 23 7.16 9.20 8.86
N LEU A 24 6.11 9.09 8.06
CA LEU A 24 4.81 9.68 8.34
C LEU A 24 4.05 8.70 9.21
N CYS A 25 3.64 9.14 10.41
CA CYS A 25 2.76 8.34 11.26
C CYS A 25 1.37 8.27 10.60
N LEU A 26 1.12 7.20 9.85
CA LEU A 26 -0.12 6.95 9.11
C LEU A 26 -1.10 6.05 9.88
N ASP A 27 -0.99 6.00 11.21
CA ASP A 27 -1.79 5.11 12.05
C ASP A 27 -3.29 5.40 11.98
N GLN A 28 -3.70 6.58 11.55
CA GLN A 28 -5.12 6.90 11.36
C GLN A 28 -5.62 6.63 9.93
N LEU A 29 -4.73 6.32 8.98
CA LEU A 29 -5.08 6.12 7.59
C LEU A 29 -5.96 4.88 7.42
N LYS A 30 -7.08 5.04 6.73
CA LYS A 30 -8.06 3.97 6.47
C LYS A 30 -8.08 3.54 5.01
N SER A 31 -7.74 4.44 4.09
CA SER A 31 -7.64 4.14 2.66
C SER A 31 -6.39 4.74 2.04
N LEU A 32 -5.71 3.96 1.21
CA LEU A 32 -4.55 4.39 0.43
C LEU A 32 -4.72 3.93 -1.01
N ASN A 33 -4.72 4.88 -1.94
CA ASN A 33 -4.74 4.58 -3.37
C ASN A 33 -3.34 4.81 -3.96
N LEU A 34 -2.72 3.73 -4.45
CA LEU A 34 -1.41 3.69 -5.11
C LEU A 34 -1.53 3.24 -6.57
N SER A 35 -2.74 3.16 -7.12
CA SER A 35 -3.00 2.65 -8.48
C SER A 35 -2.23 3.44 -9.55
N ARG A 36 -1.93 2.77 -10.67
CA ARG A 36 -1.29 3.36 -11.86
C ARG A 36 0.02 4.09 -11.53
N ASN A 37 0.88 3.43 -10.76
CA ASN A 37 2.25 3.87 -10.50
C ASN A 37 3.24 2.79 -10.98
N LYS A 38 4.50 2.83 -10.51
CA LYS A 38 5.58 1.93 -10.90
C LYS A 38 6.13 1.19 -9.67
N PHE A 39 5.24 0.72 -8.80
CA PHE A 39 5.62 -0.05 -7.62
C PHE A 39 5.90 -1.51 -7.96
N THR A 40 6.85 -2.11 -7.25
CA THR A 40 7.22 -3.51 -7.42
C THR A 40 6.77 -4.36 -6.23
N SER A 41 6.74 -5.69 -6.41
CA SER A 41 6.57 -6.66 -5.31
C SER A 41 7.47 -6.37 -4.10
N ASN A 42 8.74 -6.02 -4.34
CA ASN A 42 9.71 -5.80 -3.27
C ASN A 42 9.39 -4.54 -2.47
N GLY A 43 9.06 -3.45 -3.15
CA GLY A 43 8.66 -2.21 -2.50
C GLY A 43 7.40 -2.38 -1.65
N ILE A 44 6.38 -3.03 -2.20
CA ILE A 44 5.13 -3.28 -1.47
C ILE A 44 5.37 -4.18 -0.25
N ARG A 45 6.19 -5.23 -0.36
CA ARG A 45 6.55 -6.04 0.82
C ARG A 45 7.23 -5.22 1.91
N LYS A 46 8.21 -4.41 1.53
CA LYS A 46 8.93 -3.52 2.45
C LYS A 46 7.98 -2.55 3.16
N LEU A 47 6.99 -2.01 2.45
CA LEU A 47 5.95 -1.14 3.03
C LEU A 47 5.20 -1.83 4.18
N PHE A 48 4.83 -3.10 4.02
CA PHE A 48 4.10 -3.87 5.03
C PHE A 48 4.99 -4.46 6.14
N GLU A 49 6.30 -4.59 5.91
CA GLU A 49 7.25 -5.01 6.95
C GLU A 49 7.53 -3.92 7.99
N GLN A 50 7.42 -2.64 7.60
CA GLN A 50 7.70 -1.51 8.49
C GLN A 50 6.65 -1.30 9.61
N LYS A 51 5.63 -2.17 9.72
CA LYS A 51 4.47 -2.07 10.65
C LYS A 51 3.72 -0.73 10.57
N MET A 52 3.89 -0.02 9.47
CA MET A 52 3.18 1.21 9.17
C MET A 52 1.78 0.83 8.67
N MET A 53 0.76 1.62 9.04
CA MET A 53 -0.61 1.45 8.52
C MET A 53 -1.34 0.19 9.02
N ASN A 54 -1.17 -0.17 10.30
CA ASN A 54 -1.90 -1.27 10.95
C ASN A 54 -3.44 -1.12 10.92
N ASN A 55 -3.90 0.10 10.66
CA ASN A 55 -5.30 0.49 10.67
C ASN A 55 -5.90 0.66 9.27
N LEU A 56 -5.11 0.39 8.21
CA LEU A 56 -5.55 0.48 6.83
C LEU A 56 -6.61 -0.58 6.54
N LEU A 57 -7.69 -0.17 5.88
CA LEU A 57 -8.81 -1.02 5.52
C LEU A 57 -8.88 -1.27 4.02
N VAL A 58 -8.40 -0.31 3.22
CA VAL A 58 -8.42 -0.38 1.76
C VAL A 58 -7.07 0.05 1.19
N LEU A 59 -6.51 -0.80 0.34
CA LEU A 59 -5.35 -0.51 -0.48
C LEU A 59 -5.68 -0.78 -1.95
N ASP A 60 -5.45 0.20 -2.81
CA ASP A 60 -5.57 0.04 -4.26
C ASP A 60 -4.19 0.06 -4.93
N LEU A 61 -3.84 -1.04 -5.60
CA LEU A 61 -2.61 -1.26 -6.35
C LEU A 61 -2.87 -1.42 -7.84
N THR A 62 -4.10 -1.24 -8.32
CA THR A 62 -4.48 -1.54 -9.71
C THR A 62 -3.59 -0.81 -10.71
N GLY A 63 -3.11 -1.52 -11.73
CA GLY A 63 -2.24 -0.94 -12.76
C GLY A 63 -0.78 -0.73 -12.33
N ASN A 64 -0.33 -1.34 -11.23
CA ASN A 64 1.10 -1.56 -10.94
C ASN A 64 1.49 -2.97 -11.40
N THR A 65 2.05 -3.08 -12.61
CA THR A 65 2.22 -4.36 -13.30
C THR A 65 3.34 -5.24 -12.74
N ASP A 66 4.26 -4.67 -11.96
CA ASP A 66 5.42 -5.38 -11.42
C ASP A 66 5.16 -5.98 -10.02
N ILE A 67 3.89 -6.11 -9.64
CA ILE A 67 3.44 -6.73 -8.38
C ILE A 67 2.90 -8.14 -8.69
N ASP A 68 3.57 -9.14 -8.15
CA ASP A 68 3.18 -10.54 -8.30
C ASP A 68 2.09 -10.99 -7.32
N TYR A 69 1.43 -12.10 -7.68
CA TYR A 69 0.40 -12.71 -6.86
C TYR A 69 0.90 -13.20 -5.49
N VAL A 70 2.19 -13.55 -5.39
CA VAL A 70 2.78 -14.02 -4.13
C VAL A 70 2.78 -12.88 -3.10
N THR A 71 3.08 -11.66 -3.55
CA THR A 71 3.06 -10.44 -2.73
C THR A 71 1.64 -10.09 -2.29
N LEU A 72 0.66 -10.18 -3.19
CA LEU A 72 -0.75 -9.99 -2.81
C LEU A 72 -1.20 -11.02 -1.77
N THR A 73 -0.81 -12.29 -1.95
CA THR A 73 -1.11 -13.36 -1.00
C THR A 73 -0.45 -13.12 0.35
N PHE A 74 0.80 -12.66 0.36
CA PHE A 74 1.52 -12.27 1.58
C PHE A 74 0.76 -11.18 2.36
N ILE A 75 0.34 -10.11 1.69
CA ILE A 75 -0.41 -9.01 2.32
C ILE A 75 -1.73 -9.53 2.89
N ARG A 76 -2.52 -10.26 2.09
CA ARG A 76 -3.82 -10.81 2.51
C ARG A 76 -3.70 -11.77 3.70
N THR A 77 -2.64 -12.57 3.75
CA THR A 77 -2.40 -13.52 4.85
C THR A 77 -2.02 -12.80 6.14
N ARG A 78 -1.22 -11.72 6.05
CA ARG A 78 -0.78 -10.93 7.22
C ARG A 78 -1.82 -9.91 7.69
N HIS A 79 -2.65 -9.41 6.78
CA HIS A 79 -3.65 -8.38 7.01
C HIS A 79 -5.02 -8.84 6.47
N PRO A 80 -5.66 -9.84 7.10
CA PRO A 80 -6.89 -10.47 6.57
C PRO A 80 -8.08 -9.51 6.47
N ASN A 81 -8.05 -8.39 7.21
CA ASN A 81 -9.09 -7.36 7.17
C ASN A 81 -8.81 -6.24 6.15
N LEU A 82 -7.65 -6.27 5.48
CA LEU A 82 -7.29 -5.30 4.46
C LEU A 82 -7.83 -5.74 3.10
N ILE A 83 -8.67 -4.90 2.49
CA ILE A 83 -9.15 -5.09 1.13
C ILE A 83 -8.07 -4.57 0.17
N VAL A 84 -7.61 -5.43 -0.74
CA VAL A 84 -6.57 -5.11 -1.72
C VAL A 84 -7.12 -5.25 -3.14
N TYR A 85 -7.18 -4.13 -3.87
CA TYR A 85 -7.41 -4.08 -5.32
C TYR A 85 -6.07 -4.18 -6.06
N HIS A 86 -6.00 -4.96 -7.13
CA HIS A 86 -4.82 -5.18 -7.99
C HIS A 86 -5.27 -5.45 -9.41
#